data_AF-T1YUQ4-F1
#
_entry.id   AF-T1YUQ4-F1
#
_cell.length_a   1.000
_cell.length_b   1.000
_cell.length_c   1.000
_cell.angle_alpha   90.00
_cell.angle_beta   90.00
_cell.angle_gamma   90.00
#
_symmetry.space_group_name_H-M   'P 1'
#
loop_
_entity.id
_entity.type
_entity.pdbx_description
1 polymer ?
#
loop_
_entity_poly.entity_id
_entity_poly.type
_entity_poly.pdbx_seq_one_letter_code
_entity_poly.pdbx_strand_id
1 'polypeptide(L)'
;PITILFLTSHSLNPTLLTTMAIASAALGGWMGLNQTQIRKILAFSSISHMGWMTIITIYNPSLTLLTFYLYTLMTSTVFLTLNATK
;
A
#
# COMPACT_ATOMS: atom_id res chain seq x y z
N PRO A 1 -11.34 -3.71 4.96
CA PRO A 1 -10.46 -2.70 5.59
C PRO A 1 -10.40 -1.36 4.84
N ILE A 2 -10.12 -1.32 3.52
CA ILE A 2 -10.15 -0.07 2.73
C ILE A 2 -11.53 0.60 2.77
N THR A 3 -12.61 -0.20 2.72
CA THR A 3 -13.99 0.31 2.80
C THR A 3 -14.28 1.05 4.11
N ILE A 4 -13.76 0.57 5.24
CA ILE A 4 -13.90 1.23 6.54
C ILE A 4 -13.12 2.55 6.53
N LEU A 5 -11.90 2.54 6.00
CA LEU A 5 -11.04 3.72 5.91
C LEU A 5 -11.63 4.80 4.99
N PHE A 6 -12.32 4.38 3.91
CA PHE A 6 -13.10 5.27 3.05
C PHE A 6 -14.24 5.94 3.81
N LEU A 7 -15.03 5.16 4.55
CA LEU A 7 -16.20 5.65 5.31
C LEU A 7 -15.80 6.53 6.50
N THR A 8 -14.66 6.28 7.15
CA THR A 8 -14.20 7.05 8.31
C THR A 8 -13.22 8.17 7.95
N SER A 9 -12.90 8.36 6.66
CA SER A 9 -11.91 9.35 6.17
C SER A 9 -12.08 10.75 6.76
N HIS A 10 -13.32 11.23 6.92
CA HIS A 10 -13.63 12.54 7.48
C HIS A 10 -13.38 12.65 9.01
N SER A 11 -13.40 11.54 9.73
CA SER A 11 -13.28 11.51 11.20
C SER A 11 -11.84 11.28 11.69
N LEU A 12 -10.90 11.03 10.78
CA LEU A 12 -9.52 10.68 11.11
C LEU A 12 -8.65 11.93 11.26
N ASN A 13 -7.72 11.90 12.22
CA ASN A 13 -6.79 13.00 12.44
C ASN A 13 -5.72 13.03 11.32
N PRO A 14 -5.61 14.11 10.52
CA PRO A 14 -4.67 14.18 9.40
C PRO A 14 -3.20 14.13 9.83
N THR A 15 -2.84 14.66 11.01
CA THR A 15 -1.43 14.64 11.47
C THR A 15 -0.99 13.22 11.85
N LEU A 16 -1.90 12.45 12.44
CA LEU A 16 -1.66 11.05 12.76
C LEU A 16 -1.60 10.19 11.50
N LEU A 17 -2.50 10.39 10.54
CA LEU A 17 -2.46 9.64 9.27
C LEU A 17 -1.17 9.91 8.49
N THR A 18 -0.75 11.17 8.38
CA THR A 18 0.46 11.53 7.63
C THR A 18 1.72 10.94 8.25
N THR A 19 1.85 10.97 9.58
CA THR A 19 2.99 10.35 10.28
C THR A 19 3.03 8.83 10.09
N MET A 20 1.90 8.14 10.25
CA MET A 20 1.81 6.70 10.00
C MET A 20 2.12 6.35 8.55
N ALA A 21 1.63 7.15 7.60
CA ALA A 21 1.87 6.95 6.18
C ALA A 21 3.34 7.08 5.81
N ILE A 22 4.02 8.14 6.26
CA ILE A 22 5.46 8.34 6.03
C ILE A 22 6.25 7.19 6.66
N ALA A 23 5.92 6.79 7.89
CA ALA A 23 6.56 5.67 8.56
C ALA A 23 6.41 4.37 7.76
N SER A 24 5.21 4.07 7.25
CA SER A 24 4.96 2.86 6.44
C SER A 24 5.68 2.89 5.09
N ALA A 25 5.73 4.03 4.41
CA ALA A 25 6.46 4.18 3.15
C ALA A 25 7.98 4.01 3.36
N ALA A 26 8.53 4.62 4.41
CA ALA A 26 9.94 4.51 4.74
C ALA A 26 10.33 3.07 5.15
N LEU A 27 9.57 2.45 6.06
CA LEU A 27 9.84 1.09 6.52
C LEU A 27 9.67 0.06 5.40
N GLY A 28 8.60 0.16 4.60
CA GLY A 28 8.37 -0.73 3.46
C GLY A 28 9.47 -0.61 2.41
N GLY A 29 9.94 0.61 2.11
CA GLY A 29 11.06 0.83 1.21
C GLY A 29 12.37 0.23 1.75
N TRP A 30 12.75 0.60 2.97
CA TRP A 30 14.02 0.17 3.57
C TRP A 30 14.11 -1.35 3.77
N MET A 31 13.05 -1.96 4.30
CA MET A 31 13.03 -3.40 4.58
C MET A 31 12.97 -4.24 3.30
N GLY A 32 12.48 -3.70 2.19
CA GLY A 32 12.43 -4.39 0.90
C GLY A 32 13.79 -4.51 0.20
N LEU A 33 14.71 -3.56 0.40
CA LEU A 33 15.97 -3.47 -0.36
C LEU A 33 16.91 -4.67 -0.15
N ASN A 34 16.97 -5.22 1.06
CA ASN A 34 17.90 -6.31 1.41
C ASN A 34 17.23 -7.70 1.43
N GLN A 35 16.11 -7.88 0.72
CA GLN A 35 15.42 -9.16 0.65
C GLN A 35 15.74 -9.89 -0.65
N THR A 36 16.16 -11.14 -0.54
CA THR A 36 16.43 -12.01 -1.70
C THR A 36 15.18 -12.77 -2.16
N GLN A 37 14.19 -12.91 -1.29
CA GLN A 37 12.97 -13.67 -1.56
C GLN A 37 11.89 -12.74 -2.13
N ILE A 38 11.46 -12.97 -3.37
CA ILE A 38 10.45 -12.15 -4.06
C ILE A 38 9.15 -12.03 -3.25
N ARG A 39 8.74 -13.11 -2.56
CA ARG A 39 7.56 -13.08 -1.67
C ARG A 39 7.67 -12.03 -0.56
N LYS A 40 8.86 -11.86 0.02
CA LYS A 40 9.09 -10.85 1.06
C LYS A 40 9.13 -9.44 0.47
N ILE A 41 9.76 -9.28 -0.70
CA ILE A 41 9.75 -8.00 -1.43
C ILE A 41 8.31 -7.55 -1.70
N LEU A 42 7.44 -8.45 -2.16
CA LEU A 42 6.03 -8.14 -2.40
C LEU A 42 5.29 -7.75 -1.11
N ALA A 43 5.57 -8.42 0.01
CA ALA A 43 5.01 -8.02 1.31
C ALA A 43 5.45 -6.60 1.73
N PHE A 44 6.73 -6.26 1.60
CA PHE A 44 7.23 -4.91 1.91
C PHE A 44 6.69 -3.84 0.94
N SER A 45 6.50 -4.20 -0.33
CA SER A 45 5.84 -3.31 -1.31
C SER A 45 4.39 -2.99 -0.91
N SER A 46 3.68 -3.92 -0.26
CA SER A 46 2.31 -3.67 0.21
C SER A 46 2.27 -2.68 1.37
N ILE A 47 3.28 -2.72 2.25
CA ILE A 47 3.41 -1.79 3.38
C ILE A 47 3.65 -0.37 2.86
N SER A 48 4.50 -0.19 1.85
CA SER A 48 4.75 1.13 1.27
C SER A 48 3.56 1.66 0.46
N HIS A 49 2.88 0.81 -0.32
CA HIS A 49 1.68 1.20 -1.06
C HIS A 49 0.53 1.59 -0.13
N MET A 50 0.35 0.90 1.00
CA MET A 50 -0.64 1.28 2.00
C MET A 50 -0.34 2.68 2.59
N GLY A 51 0.92 3.07 2.74
CA GLY A 51 1.30 4.43 3.14
C GLY A 51 0.88 5.50 2.13
N TRP A 52 1.05 5.23 0.83
CA TRP A 52 0.57 6.14 -0.21
C TRP A 52 -0.95 6.25 -0.20
N MET A 53 -1.65 5.13 -0.02
CA MET A 53 -3.11 5.13 0.09
C MET A 53 -3.58 5.96 1.28
N THR A 54 -2.97 5.82 2.46
CA THR A 54 -3.37 6.57 3.67
C THR A 54 -3.07 8.08 3.63
N ILE A 55 -2.08 8.54 2.86
CA ILE A 55 -1.91 9.99 2.61
C ILE A 55 -3.03 10.51 1.71
N ILE A 56 -3.34 9.78 0.62
CA ILE A 56 -4.29 10.23 -0.39
C ILE A 56 -5.73 10.26 0.16
N THR A 57 -6.06 9.45 1.18
CA THR A 57 -7.39 9.42 1.80
C THR A 57 -7.81 10.75 2.41
N ILE A 58 -6.85 11.56 2.86
CA ILE A 58 -7.13 12.88 3.43
C ILE A 58 -7.59 13.86 2.33
N TYR A 59 -7.03 13.75 1.14
CA TYR A 59 -7.29 14.69 0.04
C TYR A 59 -8.49 14.27 -0.81
N ASN A 60 -8.52 13.01 -1.26
CA ASN A 60 -9.63 12.49 -2.03
C ASN A 60 -9.72 10.97 -1.85
N PRO A 61 -10.73 10.47 -1.14
CA PRO A 61 -10.87 9.04 -0.87
C PRO A 61 -11.15 8.24 -2.16
N SER A 62 -11.64 8.85 -3.24
CA SER A 62 -11.84 8.18 -4.54
C SER A 62 -10.52 7.78 -5.21
N LEU A 63 -9.46 8.58 -5.06
CA LEU A 63 -8.13 8.25 -5.59
C LEU A 63 -7.48 7.07 -4.86
N THR A 64 -7.89 6.83 -3.61
CA THR A 64 -7.40 5.71 -2.79
C THR A 64 -7.93 4.38 -3.31
N LEU A 65 -9.19 4.36 -3.77
CA LEU A 65 -9.80 3.20 -4.43
C LEU A 65 -9.08 2.92 -5.75
N LEU A 66 -8.80 3.95 -6.56
CA LEU A 66 -8.08 3.80 -7.81
C LEU A 66 -6.69 3.19 -7.59
N THR A 67 -5.91 3.73 -6.64
CA THR A 67 -4.57 3.22 -6.33
C THR A 67 -4.60 1.80 -5.77
N PHE A 68 -5.65 1.44 -5.01
CA PHE A 68 -5.88 0.06 -4.57
C PHE A 68 -6.14 -0.90 -5.73
N TYR A 69 -7.00 -0.53 -6.68
CA TYR A 69 -7.25 -1.35 -7.87
C TYR A 69 -5.99 -1.54 -8.73
N LEU A 70 -5.22 -0.48 -8.93
CA LEU A 70 -3.96 -0.59 -9.69
C LEU A 70 -2.94 -1.49 -8.97
N TYR A 71 -2.80 -1.34 -7.65
CA TYR A 71 -1.87 -2.15 -6.87
C TYR A 71 -2.25 -3.64 -6.84
N THR A 72 -3.53 -3.95 -6.63
CA THR A 72 -4.03 -5.34 -6.65
C THR A 72 -3.85 -5.99 -8.02
N LEU A 73 -4.11 -5.24 -9.09
CA LEU A 73 -3.87 -5.72 -10.45
C LEU A 73 -2.39 -6.03 -10.68
N MET A 74 -1.47 -5.10 -10.40
CA MET A 74 -0.03 -5.34 -10.59
C MET A 74 0.52 -6.47 -9.72
N THR A 75 0.10 -6.58 -8.46
CA THR A 75 0.56 -7.69 -7.61
C THR A 75 0.01 -9.03 -8.08
N SER A 76 -1.25 -9.07 -8.53
CA SER A 76 -1.84 -10.30 -9.09
C SER A 76 -1.09 -10.79 -10.32
N THR A 77 -0.70 -9.89 -11.24
CA THR A 77 0.06 -10.28 -12.43
C THR A 77 1.43 -10.81 -12.06
N VAL A 78 2.13 -10.19 -11.11
CA VAL A 78 3.43 -10.68 -10.60
C VAL A 78 3.29 -12.04 -9.92
N PHE A 79 2.26 -12.26 -9.10
CA PHE A 79 2.02 -13.56 -8.49
C PHE A 79 1.74 -14.65 -9.52
N LEU A 80 0.95 -14.33 -10.56
CA LEU A 80 0.65 -15.25 -11.65
C LEU A 80 1.88 -15.59 -12.48
N THR A 81 2.71 -14.60 -12.83
CA THR A 81 3.93 -14.84 -13.61
C THR A 81 4.93 -15.70 -12.83
N LEU A 82 5.15 -15.42 -11.55
CA LEU A 82 6.01 -16.22 -10.68
C LEU A 82 5.52 -17.67 -10.53
N ASN A 83 4.21 -17.90 -10.62
CA ASN A 83 3.64 -19.23 -10.58
C ASN A 83 3.74 -19.96 -11.93
N ALA A 84 3.67 -19.21 -13.05
CA ALA A 84 3.78 -19.77 -14.39
C ALA A 84 5.24 -20.06 -14.83
N THR A 85 6.22 -19.34 -14.26
CA THR A 85 7.66 -19.56 -14.52
C THR A 85 8.29 -20.60 -13.60
N LYS A 86 7.52 -21.15 -12.66
CA LYS A 86 7.88 -22.35 -11.89
C LYS A 86 7.44 -23.59 -12.65
#